data_AF-A0A0U5F6M2-F1
#
_entry.id   AF-A0A0U5F6M2-F1
#
_cell.length_a   1.000
_cell.length_b   1.000
_cell.length_c   1.000
_cell.angle_alpha   90.00
_cell.angle_beta   90.00
_cell.angle_gamma   90.00
#
_symmetry.space_group_name_H-M   'P 1'
#
loop_
_entity.id
_entity.type
_entity.pdbx_description
1 polymer ?
#
loop_
_entity_poly.entity_id
_entity_poly.type
_entity_poly.pdbx_seq_one_letter_code
_entity_poly.pdbx_strand_id
1 'polypeptide(L)'
;MKLCLPLALTLALGGVVTGGSVTLASNEPLPTALPIRWPLFQGTSSSAPVIVTSDSLSFCLELAHLVDSYSDMETSPAVTSLKTDGMTLCKQGHVRSGLIRLRRALMNATGAPS
;
A
#
# COMPACT_ATOMS: atom_id res chain seq x y z
N MET A 1 40.81 -6.57 -3.52
CA MET A 1 40.70 -6.36 -4.98
C MET A 1 39.85 -7.49 -5.56
N LYS A 2 38.80 -7.13 -6.32
CA LYS A 2 38.02 -7.85 -7.35
C LYS A 2 38.16 -9.40 -7.45
N LEU A 3 37.07 -10.16 -7.23
CA LEU A 3 36.03 -10.61 -8.20
C LEU A 3 36.46 -11.84 -9.02
N CYS A 4 35.65 -12.92 -9.03
CA CYS A 4 35.28 -13.76 -10.20
C CYS A 4 34.67 -15.13 -9.80
N LEU A 5 33.34 -15.18 -9.65
CA LEU A 5 32.51 -16.20 -10.31
C LEU A 5 32.50 -15.85 -11.83
N PRO A 6 32.01 -16.65 -12.82
CA PRO A 6 31.27 -17.93 -12.77
C PRO A 6 31.65 -18.94 -13.88
N LEU A 7 31.29 -20.24 -13.78
CA LEU A 7 31.12 -21.08 -14.98
C LEU A 7 30.46 -22.44 -14.66
N ALA A 8 29.15 -22.53 -14.84
CA ALA A 8 28.48 -23.81 -15.10
C ALA A 8 27.22 -23.51 -15.93
N LEU A 9 27.48 -23.34 -17.23
CA LEU A 9 26.52 -23.13 -18.30
C LEU A 9 26.21 -24.51 -18.91
N THR A 10 24.98 -25.01 -18.74
CA THR A 10 24.40 -26.15 -19.48
C THR A 10 22.92 -25.79 -19.70
N LEU A 11 22.47 -25.19 -20.81
CA LEU A 11 22.49 -25.56 -22.24
C LEU A 11 21.72 -26.86 -22.53
N ALA A 12 20.47 -26.73 -23.00
CA ALA A 12 19.76 -27.54 -24.02
C ALA A 12 18.23 -27.48 -23.76
N LEU A 13 17.42 -26.77 -24.56
CA LEU A 13 16.98 -26.98 -25.95
C LEU A 13 15.65 -27.75 -26.09
N GLY A 14 14.76 -27.18 -26.90
CA GLY A 14 13.64 -27.85 -27.59
C GLY A 14 12.27 -27.32 -27.16
N GLY A 15 11.41 -26.72 -27.98
CA GLY A 15 11.33 -26.58 -29.43
C GLY A 15 9.87 -26.79 -29.89
N VAL A 16 9.51 -26.23 -31.05
CA VAL A 16 8.26 -26.40 -31.86
C VAL A 16 7.12 -25.41 -31.49
N VAL A 17 6.73 -24.38 -32.27
CA VAL A 17 6.37 -24.17 -33.71
C VAL A 17 4.91 -24.56 -34.05
N THR A 18 4.29 -23.74 -34.90
CA THR A 18 2.92 -23.75 -35.48
C THR A 18 1.89 -23.00 -34.62
N GLY A 19 1.15 -21.98 -35.08
CA GLY A 19 0.71 -21.60 -36.42
C GLY A 19 -0.83 -21.63 -36.41
N GLY A 20 -1.49 -20.47 -36.55
CA GLY A 20 -2.96 -20.42 -36.54
C GLY A 20 -3.52 -19.03 -36.86
N SER A 21 -4.48 -19.00 -37.77
CA SER A 21 -4.84 -17.89 -38.66
C SER A 21 -5.70 -16.76 -38.08
N VAL A 22 -5.71 -15.68 -38.87
CA VAL A 22 -6.57 -14.48 -38.83
C VAL A 22 -8.06 -14.75 -38.62
N THR A 23 -8.75 -13.86 -37.89
CA THR A 23 -10.15 -13.51 -38.17
C THR A 23 -10.34 -12.02 -37.88
N LEU A 24 -10.77 -11.29 -38.92
CA LEU A 24 -11.13 -9.88 -38.93
C LEU A 24 -12.67 -9.83 -38.87
N ALA A 25 -13.23 -8.87 -38.10
CA ALA A 25 -14.65 -8.72 -37.72
C ALA A 25 -15.10 -9.70 -36.61
N SER A 26 -15.83 -9.32 -35.57
CA SER A 26 -16.95 -8.38 -35.51
C SER A 26 -17.09 -7.82 -34.08
N ASN A 27 -17.55 -6.57 -33.94
CA ASN A 27 -17.90 -5.98 -32.64
C ASN A 27 -19.02 -6.81 -31.97
N GLU A 28 -18.75 -7.43 -30.82
CA GLU A 28 -19.80 -7.81 -29.88
C GLU A 28 -19.46 -7.31 -28.46
N PRO A 29 -20.35 -6.54 -27.83
CA PRO A 29 -20.12 -5.96 -26.50
C PRO A 29 -20.36 -6.99 -25.38
N LEU A 30 -19.42 -7.01 -24.43
CA LEU A 30 -19.51 -7.70 -23.14
C LEU A 30 -20.78 -7.29 -22.36
N PRO A 31 -21.31 -8.16 -21.47
CA PRO A 31 -21.00 -7.90 -20.06
C PRO A 31 -20.86 -9.16 -19.18
N THR A 32 -19.78 -9.15 -18.40
CA THR A 32 -19.82 -9.33 -16.94
C THR A 32 -20.64 -10.50 -16.38
N ALA A 33 -20.13 -11.73 -16.52
CA ALA A 33 -20.54 -12.85 -15.67
C ALA A 33 -19.28 -13.52 -15.09
N LEU A 34 -18.81 -13.03 -13.93
CA LEU A 34 -17.86 -13.76 -13.09
C LEU A 34 -18.63 -14.34 -11.87
N PRO A 35 -18.61 -15.67 -11.66
CA PRO A 35 -19.26 -16.30 -10.52
C PRO A 35 -18.33 -16.24 -9.31
N ILE A 36 -18.14 -15.06 -8.73
CA ILE A 36 -17.38 -14.94 -7.48
C ILE A 36 -18.34 -14.58 -6.35
N ARG A 37 -18.85 -15.63 -5.72
CA ARG A 37 -19.61 -15.62 -4.47
C ARG A 37 -18.67 -15.23 -3.32
N TRP A 38 -18.38 -13.95 -3.15
CA TRP A 38 -17.95 -13.43 -1.85
C TRP A 38 -19.10 -13.66 -0.86
N PRO A 39 -18.84 -14.05 0.40
CA PRO A 39 -19.89 -13.97 1.41
C PRO A 39 -20.29 -12.50 1.46
N LEU A 40 -21.53 -12.25 1.05
CA LEU A 40 -22.20 -10.97 1.17
C LEU A 40 -21.98 -10.49 2.60
N PHE A 41 -21.22 -9.41 2.74
CA PHE A 41 -21.28 -8.57 3.92
C PHE A 41 -22.74 -8.16 4.09
N GLN A 42 -23.48 -8.92 4.89
CA GLN A 42 -24.81 -8.57 5.32
C GLN A 42 -24.67 -7.48 6.37
N GLY A 43 -24.37 -6.27 5.90
CA GLY A 43 -24.44 -5.07 6.72
C GLY A 43 -25.91 -4.78 7.01
N THR A 44 -26.39 -5.20 8.18
CA THR A 44 -27.63 -4.68 8.75
C THR A 44 -27.43 -3.20 9.07
N SER A 45 -28.21 -2.37 8.41
CA SER A 45 -28.19 -0.92 8.53
C SER A 45 -28.87 -0.45 9.82
N SER A 46 -28.13 0.16 10.75
CA SER A 46 -28.55 1.41 11.43
C SER A 46 -27.43 1.94 12.34
N SER A 47 -26.39 2.46 11.73
CA SER A 47 -25.59 3.58 12.23
C SER A 47 -24.90 4.10 10.98
N ALA A 48 -24.92 5.42 10.74
CA ALA A 48 -24.35 6.00 9.53
C ALA A 48 -22.98 5.37 9.24
N PRO A 49 -22.71 4.89 8.02
CA PRO A 49 -21.42 4.27 7.73
C PRO A 49 -20.34 5.31 8.03
N VAL A 50 -19.52 5.03 9.05
CA VAL A 50 -18.35 5.85 9.33
C VAL A 50 -17.40 5.60 8.18
N ILE A 51 -17.38 6.54 7.23
CA ILE A 51 -16.42 6.54 6.14
C ILE A 51 -15.06 6.86 6.78
N VAL A 52 -14.36 5.82 7.23
CA VAL A 52 -12.94 5.91 7.61
C VAL A 52 -12.13 5.81 6.32
N THR A 53 -12.23 6.84 5.49
CA THR A 53 -11.20 7.03 4.47
C THR A 53 -9.93 7.46 5.22
N SER A 54 -8.78 6.87 4.89
CA SER A 54 -7.51 7.19 5.55
C SER A 54 -7.07 8.66 5.39
N ASP A 55 -7.87 9.48 4.71
CA ASP A 55 -7.74 10.91 4.43
C ASP A 55 -8.62 11.80 5.31
N SER A 56 -9.25 11.28 6.37
CA SER A 56 -9.92 12.10 7.37
C SER A 56 -8.94 12.71 8.39
N LEU A 57 -9.23 13.93 8.84
CA LEU A 57 -8.42 14.62 9.85
C LEU A 57 -8.43 13.90 11.20
N SER A 58 -9.57 13.30 11.57
CA SER A 58 -9.71 12.48 12.78
C SER A 58 -8.73 11.30 12.76
N PHE A 59 -8.65 10.58 11.64
CA PHE A 59 -7.71 9.47 11.48
C PHE A 59 -6.25 9.93 11.58
N CYS A 60 -5.93 11.11 11.04
CA CYS A 60 -4.57 11.64 11.15
C CYS A 60 -4.18 11.98 12.61
N LEU A 61 -5.09 12.55 13.40
CA LEU A 61 -4.85 12.83 14.82
C LEU A 61 -4.69 11.54 15.61
N GLU A 62 -5.55 10.55 15.37
CA GLU A 62 -5.46 9.23 15.99
C GLU A 62 -4.12 8.54 15.66
N LEU A 63 -3.68 8.62 14.40
CA LEU A 63 -2.39 8.09 13.98
C LEU A 63 -1.21 8.79 14.68
N ALA A 64 -1.30 10.11 14.90
CA ALA A 64 -0.26 10.85 15.63
C ALA A 64 -0.20 10.44 17.11
N HIS A 65 -1.33 10.17 17.74
CA HIS A 65 -1.38 9.61 19.09
C HIS A 65 -0.80 8.18 19.15
N LEU A 66 -1.03 7.36 18.12
CA LEU A 66 -0.38 6.06 18.01
C LEU A 66 1.13 6.20 17.94
N VAL A 67 1.68 7.13 17.14
CA VAL A 67 3.13 7.40 17.12
C VAL A 67 3.68 7.72 18.51
N ASP A 68 2.94 8.49 19.31
CA ASP A 68 3.33 8.84 20.67
C ASP A 68 3.41 7.62 21.60
N SER A 69 2.49 6.67 21.46
CA SER A 69 2.52 5.44 22.27
C SER A 69 3.78 4.58 22.04
N TYR A 70 4.41 4.68 20.86
CA TYR A 70 5.67 4.01 20.57
C TYR A 70 6.90 4.84 20.99
N SER A 71 6.73 6.13 21.25
CA SER A 71 7.83 7.06 21.50
C SER A 71 8.44 6.92 22.90
N ASP A 72 7.71 6.33 23.85
CA ASP A 72 8.14 6.15 25.25
C ASP A 72 9.37 5.25 25.43
N MET A 73 9.77 4.48 24.41
CA MET A 73 10.88 3.52 24.53
C MET A 73 12.25 4.02 24.07
N GLU A 74 12.33 5.02 23.18
CA GLU A 74 13.53 5.81 22.81
C GLU A 74 13.17 6.61 21.56
N THR A 75 12.79 7.88 21.73
CA THR A 75 12.37 8.68 20.56
C THR A 75 13.59 9.23 19.82
N SER A 76 13.90 8.65 18.65
CA SER A 76 14.84 9.24 17.70
C SER A 76 14.35 10.64 17.27
N PRO A 77 15.22 11.67 17.20
CA PRO A 77 14.83 13.03 16.78
C PRO A 77 14.19 13.07 15.38
N ALA A 78 14.45 12.07 14.54
CA ALA A 78 13.81 11.91 13.24
C ALA A 78 12.32 11.53 13.33
N VAL A 79 11.93 10.76 14.35
CA VAL A 79 10.53 10.38 14.59
C VAL A 79 9.72 11.60 15.04
N THR A 80 10.30 12.39 15.94
CA THR A 80 9.66 13.62 16.47
C THR A 80 9.48 14.69 15.39
N SER A 81 10.46 14.86 14.50
CA SER A 81 10.33 15.81 13.36
C SER A 81 9.28 15.34 12.36
N LEU A 82 9.29 14.05 11.95
CA LEU A 82 8.29 13.48 11.05
C LEU A 82 6.87 13.58 11.62
N LYS A 83 6.71 13.36 12.92
CA LYS A 83 5.43 13.54 13.62
C LYS A 83 4.97 15.00 13.53
N THR A 84 5.83 15.94 13.91
CA THR A 84 5.49 17.37 13.95
C THR A 84 5.11 17.89 12.57
N ASP A 85 5.87 17.51 11.55
CA ASP A 85 5.58 17.85 10.16
C ASP A 85 4.28 17.22 9.67
N GLY A 86 4.07 15.93 9.93
CA GLY A 86 2.86 15.20 9.55
C GLY A 86 1.60 15.81 10.18
N MET A 87 1.68 16.16 11.46
CA MET A 87 0.62 16.84 12.20
C MET A 87 0.31 18.22 11.63
N THR A 88 1.35 18.98 11.27
CA THR A 88 1.20 20.32 10.67
C THR A 88 0.49 20.24 9.32
N LEU A 89 0.88 19.29 8.48
CA LEU A 89 0.24 19.05 7.18
C LEU A 89 -1.23 18.66 7.32
N CYS A 90 -1.57 17.80 8.27
CA CYS A 90 -2.96 17.44 8.53
C CYS A 90 -3.80 18.62 9.01
N LYS A 91 -3.26 19.48 9.88
CA LYS A 91 -3.94 20.71 10.32
C LYS A 91 -4.16 21.71 9.19
N GLN A 92 -3.29 21.72 8.18
CA GLN A 92 -3.42 22.55 6.98
C GLN A 92 -4.38 21.98 5.92
N GLY A 93 -5.00 20.82 6.18
CA GLY A 93 -5.87 20.15 5.22
C GLY A 93 -5.13 19.25 4.22
N HIS A 94 -3.80 19.15 4.31
CA HIS A 94 -2.99 18.23 3.51
C HIS A 94 -2.94 16.84 4.16
N VAL A 95 -4.11 16.21 4.34
CA VAL A 95 -4.22 14.98 5.12
C VAL A 95 -3.41 13.84 4.49
N ARG A 96 -3.43 13.69 3.16
CA ARG A 96 -2.74 12.59 2.48
C ARG A 96 -1.22 12.67 2.61
N SER A 97 -0.62 13.86 2.53
CA SER A 97 0.82 14.04 2.73
C SER A 97 1.22 13.96 4.21
N GLY A 98 0.38 14.47 5.10
CA GLY A 98 0.57 14.33 6.55
C GLY A 98 0.56 12.88 6.99
N LEU A 99 -0.37 12.08 6.46
CA LEU A 99 -0.48 10.65 6.75
C LEU A 99 0.76 9.86 6.33
N ILE A 100 1.35 10.20 5.17
CA ILE A 100 2.59 9.55 4.69
C ILE A 100 3.73 9.83 5.67
N ARG A 101 3.88 11.07 6.16
CA ARG A 101 4.91 11.42 7.15
C ARG A 101 4.70 10.71 8.48
N LEU A 102 3.45 10.62 8.95
CA LEU A 102 3.12 9.90 10.18
C LEU A 102 3.35 8.40 10.07
N ARG A 103 2.99 7.77 8.94
CA ARG A 103 3.30 6.36 8.69
C ARG A 103 4.81 6.11 8.68
N ARG A 104 5.59 7.04 8.12
CA ARG A 104 7.06 6.96 8.18
C ARG A 104 7.59 7.10 9.61
N ALA A 105 7.00 7.99 10.41
CA ALA A 105 7.32 8.11 11.83
C ALA A 105 7.07 6.79 12.57
N LEU A 106 5.94 6.12 12.32
CA LEU A 106 5.64 4.79 12.88
C LEU A 106 6.65 3.74 12.46
N MET A 107 6.99 3.65 11.17
CA MET A 107 7.99 2.68 10.70
C MET A 107 9.34 2.89 11.40
N ASN A 108 9.78 4.14 11.53
CA ASN A 108 11.02 4.48 12.22
C ASN A 108 10.95 4.21 13.74
N ALA A 109 9.80 4.43 14.38
CA ALA A 109 9.62 4.16 15.81
C ALA A 109 9.57 2.65 16.12
N THR A 110 9.01 1.85 15.21
CA THR A 110 8.93 0.38 15.35
C THR A 110 10.25 -0.33 15.00
N GLY A 111 11.29 0.40 14.59
CA GLY A 111 12.57 -0.18 14.18
C GLY A 111 12.50 -0.94 12.84
N ALA A 112 11.44 -0.74 12.06
CA ALA A 112 11.34 -1.30 10.71
C ALA A 112 12.33 -0.55 9.79
N PRO A 113 13.23 -1.25 9.07
CA PRO A 113 14.19 -0.59 8.19
C PRO A 113 13.47 0.11 7.04
N SER A 114 13.76 1.41 6.88
CA SER A 114 13.28 2.27 5.80
C SER A 114 14.14 2.16 4.55
#